data_AF-A0A5C5PUT7-F1
#
_entry.id   AF-A0A5C5PUT7-F1
#
_cell.length_a   1.000
_cell.length_b   1.000
_cell.length_c   1.000
_cell.angle_alpha   90.00
_cell.angle_beta   90.00
_cell.angle_gamma   90.00
#
_symmetry.space_group_name_H-M   'P 1'
#
loop_
_entity.id
_entity.type
_entity.pdbx_description
1 polymer ?
#
loop_
_entity_poly.entity_id
_entity_poly.type
_entity_poly.pdbx_seq_one_letter_code
_entity_poly.pdbx_strand_id
1 'polypeptide(L)'
;MATNDLNHNLVLLDILRSILVAVGDAEQIPEESHALFLERFDDMRAALPVDPIESQYLGQDIMCQVIERYPQIAHLVPRDLLWFFGGACFNFLSDEELDMYQALEERRHEVEVNGEPFDWNQEKQFMAMPVAEDSTQH
;
A
#
# COMPACT_ATOMS: atom_id res chain seq x y z
N MET A 1 -11.41 -8.63 4.00
CA MET A 1 -10.21 -8.85 3.17
C MET A 1 -9.31 -7.64 3.36
N ALA A 2 -8.07 -7.88 3.76
CA ALA A 2 -7.01 -6.90 4.06
C ALA A 2 -7.34 -5.82 5.10
N THR A 3 -7.52 -6.21 6.37
CA THR A 3 -7.45 -5.26 7.49
C THR A 3 -6.00 -5.08 7.92
N ASN A 4 -5.23 -4.37 7.10
CA ASN A 4 -4.26 -3.42 7.62
C ASN A 4 -5.09 -2.30 8.29
N ASP A 5 -4.70 -1.80 9.46
CA ASP A 5 -5.48 -0.78 10.18
C ASP A 5 -5.79 0.36 9.21
N LEU A 6 -7.07 0.70 9.04
CA LEU A 6 -7.49 1.77 8.13
C LEU A 6 -6.71 3.06 8.41
N ASN A 7 -6.41 3.34 9.69
CA ASN A 7 -5.57 4.47 10.08
C ASN A 7 -4.16 4.40 9.50
N HIS A 8 -3.55 3.21 9.48
CA HIS A 8 -2.23 3.02 8.89
C HIS A 8 -2.28 3.27 7.38
N ASN A 9 -3.27 2.73 6.67
CA ASN A 9 -3.43 2.98 5.23
C ASN A 9 -3.65 4.48 4.93
N LEU A 10 -4.41 5.20 5.76
CA LEU A 10 -4.58 6.65 5.60
C LEU A 10 -3.25 7.41 5.76
N VAL A 11 -2.40 6.99 6.71
CA VAL A 11 -1.05 7.55 6.85
C VAL A 11 -0.18 7.27 5.62
N LEU A 12 -0.26 6.06 5.06
CA LEU A 12 0.46 5.73 3.81
C LEU A 12 -0.04 6.57 2.62
N LEU A 13 -1.35 6.82 2.54
CA LEU A 13 -1.94 7.72 1.54
C LEU A 13 -1.43 9.16 1.70
N ASP A 14 -1.26 9.65 2.94
CA ASP A 14 -0.70 10.98 3.21
C ASP A 14 0.77 11.10 2.78
N ILE A 15 1.55 10.05 3.01
CA ILE A 15 2.94 9.97 2.54
C ILE A 15 2.96 10.00 1.01
N LEU A 16 2.14 9.18 0.35
CA LEU A 16 2.07 9.14 -1.11
C LEU A 16 1.64 10.48 -1.69
N ARG A 17 0.63 11.14 -1.10
CA ARG A 17 0.20 12.48 -1.49
C ARG A 17 1.35 13.49 -1.45
N SER A 18 2.15 13.45 -0.38
CA SER A 18 3.30 14.34 -0.22
C SER A 18 4.36 14.13 -1.31
N ILE A 19 4.58 12.87 -1.71
CA ILE A 19 5.47 12.52 -2.83
C ILE A 19 4.90 13.04 -4.15
N LEU A 20 3.60 12.85 -4.40
CA LEU A 20 2.95 13.30 -5.63
C LEU A 20 3.04 14.82 -5.82
N VAL A 21 2.84 15.60 -4.75
CA VAL A 21 3.02 17.05 -4.78
C VAL A 21 4.46 17.43 -5.16
N ALA A 22 5.46 16.80 -4.53
CA ALA A 22 6.86 17.06 -4.83
C ALA A 22 7.24 16.71 -6.29
N VAL A 23 6.62 15.67 -6.86
CA VAL A 23 6.83 15.26 -8.25
C VAL A 23 6.18 16.24 -9.22
N GLY A 24 4.97 16.73 -8.92
CA GLY A 24 4.31 17.76 -9.72
C GLY A 24 5.16 19.01 -9.90
N ASP A 25 5.78 19.47 -8.80
CA ASP A 25 6.67 20.62 -8.80
C ASP A 25 7.97 20.37 -9.59
N ALA A 26 8.55 19.17 -9.48
CA ALA A 26 9.82 18.83 -10.11
C ALA A 26 9.71 18.61 -11.64
N GLU A 27 8.61 18.00 -12.09
CA GLU A 27 8.47 17.52 -13.48
C GLU A 27 7.83 18.53 -14.43
N GLN A 28 7.50 19.75 -13.96
CA GLN A 28 6.83 20.81 -14.77
C GLN A 28 5.57 20.31 -15.49
N ILE A 29 4.81 19.43 -14.83
CA ILE A 29 3.59 18.85 -15.38
C ILE A 29 2.55 19.96 -15.55
N PRO A 30 1.73 19.95 -16.62
CA PRO A 30 0.65 20.92 -16.77
C PRO A 30 -0.19 20.99 -15.50
N GLU A 31 -0.12 22.15 -14.84
CA GLU A 31 -0.59 22.37 -13.47
C GLU A 31 -2.05 21.95 -13.30
N GLU A 32 -2.90 22.25 -14.29
CA GLU A 32 -4.32 21.90 -14.30
C GLU A 32 -4.57 20.38 -14.23
N SER A 33 -3.80 19.59 -14.98
CA SER A 33 -3.97 18.13 -15.04
C SER A 33 -3.44 17.39 -13.81
N HIS A 34 -2.44 17.97 -13.16
CA HIS A 34 -1.88 17.42 -11.92
C HIS A 34 -2.73 17.84 -10.72
N ALA A 35 -3.17 19.10 -10.67
CA ALA A 35 -4.07 19.60 -9.62
C ALA A 35 -5.38 18.82 -9.57
N LEU A 36 -6.01 18.56 -10.73
CA LEU A 36 -7.23 17.74 -10.79
C LEU A 36 -6.99 16.29 -10.32
N PHE A 37 -5.80 15.74 -10.58
CA PHE A 37 -5.46 14.40 -10.10
C PHE A 37 -5.30 14.37 -8.58
N LEU A 38 -4.65 15.37 -8.00
CA LEU A 38 -4.49 15.50 -6.55
C LEU A 38 -5.85 15.72 -5.86
N GLU A 39 -6.75 16.50 -6.46
CA GLU A 39 -8.12 16.69 -5.96
C GLU A 39 -8.88 15.36 -5.90
N ARG A 40 -8.86 14.58 -6.99
CA ARG A 40 -9.47 13.23 -7.01
C ARG A 40 -8.85 12.28 -5.98
N PHE A 41 -7.53 12.38 -5.75
CA PHE A 41 -6.84 11.60 -4.72
C PHE A 41 -7.34 11.98 -3.31
N ASP A 42 -7.47 13.28 -3.04
CA ASP A 42 -7.94 13.80 -1.75
C ASP A 42 -9.39 13.42 -1.48
N ASP A 43 -10.25 13.51 -2.49
CA ASP A 43 -11.64 13.07 -2.42
C ASP A 43 -11.76 11.58 -2.11
N MET A 44 -11.01 10.73 -2.82
CA MET A 44 -10.98 9.29 -2.56
C MET A 44 -10.54 8.99 -1.13
N ARG A 45 -9.46 9.62 -0.67
CA ARG A 45 -8.93 9.44 0.69
C ARG A 45 -9.96 9.87 1.74
N ALA A 46 -10.68 10.97 1.51
CA ALA A 46 -11.72 11.45 2.41
C ALA A 46 -12.97 10.54 2.42
N ALA A 47 -13.29 9.93 1.28
CA ALA A 47 -14.41 9.00 1.14
C ALA A 47 -14.12 7.62 1.73
N LEU A 48 -12.85 7.19 1.78
CA LEU A 48 -12.44 5.83 2.20
C LEU A 48 -13.00 5.39 3.56
N PRO A 49 -13.06 6.23 4.62
CA PRO A 49 -13.65 5.84 5.90
C PRO A 49 -15.20 5.86 5.91
N VAL A 50 -15.82 6.55 4.94
CA VAL A 50 -17.27 6.78 4.88
C VAL A 50 -17.95 5.73 3.98
N ASP A 51 -17.40 5.50 2.80
CA ASP A 51 -17.83 4.46 1.86
C ASP A 51 -16.62 3.61 1.41
N PRO A 52 -16.26 2.58 2.19
CA PRO A 52 -15.09 1.77 1.90
C PRO A 52 -15.20 1.00 0.58
N ILE A 53 -16.40 0.59 0.17
CA ILE A 53 -16.57 -0.27 -1.01
C ILE A 53 -16.35 0.55 -2.28
N GLU A 54 -17.04 1.68 -2.41
CA GLU A 54 -16.88 2.54 -3.58
C GLU A 54 -15.45 3.12 -3.64
N SER A 55 -14.94 3.55 -2.49
CA SER A 55 -13.59 4.12 -2.39
C SER A 55 -12.50 3.10 -2.68
N GLN A 56 -12.74 1.80 -2.48
CA GLN A 56 -11.77 0.75 -2.83
C GLN A 56 -11.59 0.62 -4.35
N TYR A 57 -12.67 0.69 -5.13
CA TYR A 57 -12.58 0.71 -6.59
C TYR A 57 -11.91 1.98 -7.11
N LEU A 58 -12.28 3.13 -6.56
CA LEU A 58 -11.68 4.42 -6.93
C LEU A 58 -10.19 4.46 -6.57
N GLY A 59 -9.84 3.98 -5.38
CA GLY A 59 -8.45 3.90 -4.93
C GLY A 59 -7.61 2.96 -5.79
N GLN A 60 -8.16 1.81 -6.22
CA GLN A 60 -7.50 0.94 -7.19
C GLN A 60 -7.17 1.66 -8.50
N ASP A 61 -8.15 2.35 -9.10
CA ASP A 61 -7.95 3.13 -10.34
C ASP A 61 -6.87 4.21 -10.15
N ILE A 62 -6.94 4.94 -9.03
CA ILE A 62 -5.95 5.96 -8.68
C ILE A 62 -4.56 5.36 -8.52
N MET A 63 -4.42 4.23 -7.82
CA MET A 63 -3.12 3.59 -7.61
C MET A 63 -2.48 3.12 -8.92
N CYS A 64 -3.27 2.52 -9.82
CA CYS A 64 -2.81 2.17 -11.16
C CYS A 64 -2.33 3.41 -11.93
N GLN A 65 -3.12 4.49 -11.91
CA GLN A 65 -2.76 5.75 -12.57
C GLN A 65 -1.49 6.37 -11.98
N VAL A 66 -1.26 6.29 -10.66
CA VAL A 66 -0.01 6.77 -10.05
C VAL A 66 1.19 6.05 -10.65
N ILE A 67 1.14 4.71 -10.75
CA ILE A 67 2.27 3.91 -11.25
C ILE A 67 2.49 4.15 -12.75
N GLU A 68 1.42 4.22 -13.54
CA GLU A 68 1.49 4.44 -14.99
C GLU A 68 1.95 5.87 -15.34
N ARG A 69 1.44 6.88 -14.64
CA ARG A 69 1.77 8.29 -14.88
C ARG A 69 3.13 8.66 -14.32
N TYR A 70 3.54 8.05 -13.21
CA TYR A 70 4.78 8.38 -12.50
C TYR A 70 5.67 7.15 -12.30
N PRO A 71 6.17 6.52 -13.38
CA PRO A 71 7.00 5.32 -13.28
C PRO A 71 8.28 5.54 -12.46
N GLN A 72 8.80 6.77 -12.42
CA GLN A 72 9.97 7.15 -11.63
C GLN A 72 9.75 7.04 -10.11
N ILE A 73 8.53 7.22 -9.62
CA ILE A 73 8.19 7.06 -8.19
C ILE A 73 7.47 5.74 -7.90
N ALA A 74 7.27 4.86 -8.89
CA ALA A 74 6.60 3.59 -8.67
C ALA A 74 7.24 2.77 -7.53
N HIS A 75 8.55 2.87 -7.36
CA HIS A 75 9.29 2.23 -6.26
C HIS A 75 9.09 2.90 -4.88
N LEU A 76 8.58 4.13 -4.84
CA LEU A 76 8.24 4.87 -3.62
C LEU A 76 6.79 4.66 -3.18
N VAL A 77 5.94 4.11 -4.06
CA VAL A 77 4.55 3.78 -3.72
C VAL A 77 4.52 2.69 -2.62
N PRO A 78 3.87 2.92 -1.47
CA PRO A 78 3.79 1.90 -0.43
C PRO A 78 3.10 0.62 -0.93
N ARG A 79 3.79 -0.52 -0.83
CA ARG A 79 3.27 -1.82 -1.30
C ARG A 79 2.05 -2.27 -0.51
N ASP A 80 1.96 -1.87 0.76
CA ASP A 80 0.80 -2.14 1.60
C ASP A 80 -0.48 -1.51 1.01
N LEU A 81 -0.38 -0.37 0.30
CA LEU A 81 -1.53 0.22 -0.41
C LEU A 81 -1.94 -0.62 -1.61
N LEU A 82 -0.97 -1.18 -2.36
CA LEU A 82 -1.27 -2.06 -3.50
C LEU A 82 -1.95 -3.33 -3.03
N TRP A 83 -1.51 -3.88 -1.89
CA TRP A 83 -2.18 -5.00 -1.25
C TRP A 83 -3.59 -4.64 -0.75
N PHE A 84 -3.74 -3.49 -0.10
CA PHE A 84 -5.00 -3.01 0.46
C PHE A 84 -6.09 -2.76 -0.60
N PHE A 85 -5.75 -2.07 -1.70
CA PHE A 85 -6.71 -1.83 -2.79
C PHE A 85 -6.93 -3.08 -3.64
N GLY A 86 -5.90 -3.92 -3.79
CA GLY A 86 -5.97 -5.23 -4.44
C GLY A 86 -6.41 -5.17 -5.91
N GLY A 87 -6.89 -6.32 -6.41
CA GLY A 87 -7.36 -6.50 -7.78
C GLY A 87 -6.31 -6.13 -8.83
N ALA A 88 -6.55 -5.09 -9.63
CA ALA A 88 -5.61 -4.60 -10.63
C ALA A 88 -4.25 -4.21 -10.02
N CYS A 89 -4.22 -3.74 -8.77
CA CYS A 89 -2.98 -3.37 -8.09
C CYS A 89 -2.02 -4.54 -7.85
N PHE A 90 -2.52 -5.77 -7.79
CA PHE A 90 -1.68 -6.96 -7.64
C PHE A 90 -0.75 -7.19 -8.83
N ASN A 91 -1.07 -6.66 -10.02
CA ASN A 91 -0.18 -6.75 -11.18
C ASN A 91 1.13 -5.97 -11.00
N PHE A 92 1.20 -5.10 -9.99
CA PHE A 92 2.40 -4.33 -9.67
C PHE A 92 3.21 -4.91 -8.50
N LEU A 93 2.72 -6.00 -7.89
CA LEU A 93 3.46 -6.76 -6.88
C LEU A 93 4.18 -7.92 -7.57
N SER A 94 5.40 -8.23 -7.13
CA SER A 94 6.08 -9.46 -7.56
C SER A 94 5.43 -10.70 -6.92
N ASP A 95 5.69 -11.87 -7.49
CA ASP A 95 5.24 -13.14 -6.91
C ASP A 95 5.74 -13.30 -5.47
N GLU A 96 7.00 -12.91 -5.19
CA GLU A 96 7.57 -12.94 -3.84
C GLU A 96 6.83 -12.00 -2.86
N GLU A 97 6.43 -10.81 -3.32
CA GLU A 97 5.64 -9.89 -2.51
C GLU A 97 4.24 -10.44 -2.23
N LEU A 98 3.60 -11.06 -3.23
CA LEU A 98 2.29 -11.69 -3.09
C LEU A 98 2.35 -12.84 -2.08
N ASP A 99 3.35 -13.72 -2.18
CA ASP A 99 3.55 -14.83 -1.24
C ASP A 99 3.78 -14.31 0.19
N MET A 100 4.60 -13.27 0.36
CA MET A 100 4.84 -12.62 1.65
C MET A 100 3.53 -12.06 2.26
N TYR A 101 2.73 -11.34 1.46
CA TYR A 101 1.47 -10.77 1.94
C TYR A 101 0.42 -11.83 2.26
N GLN A 102 0.37 -12.92 1.50
CA GLN A 102 -0.48 -14.07 1.81
C GLN A 102 -0.09 -14.70 3.15
N ALA A 103 1.20 -14.95 3.37
CA ALA A 103 1.70 -15.49 4.65
C ALA A 103 1.40 -14.55 5.84
N LEU A 104 1.50 -13.23 5.63
CA LEU A 104 1.11 -12.20 6.62
C LEU A 104 -0.37 -12.31 7.01
N GLU A 105 -1.27 -12.48 6.03
CA GLU A 105 -2.70 -12.65 6.30
C GLU A 105 -2.99 -13.97 7.05
N GLU A 106 -2.34 -15.07 6.67
CA GLU A 106 -2.50 -16.36 7.34
C GLU A 106 -2.08 -16.26 8.80
N ARG A 107 -0.90 -15.69 9.08
CA ARG A 107 -0.40 -15.48 10.44
C ARG A 107 -1.31 -14.57 11.25
N ARG A 108 -1.85 -13.51 10.64
CA ARG A 108 -2.86 -12.66 11.29
C ARG A 108 -4.09 -13.47 11.70
N HIS A 109 -4.59 -14.31 10.80
CA HIS A 109 -5.77 -15.13 11.09
C HIS A 109 -5.52 -16.13 12.22
N GLU A 110 -4.35 -16.77 12.25
CA GLU A 110 -3.95 -17.67 13.34
C GLU A 110 -3.90 -16.94 14.69
N VAL A 111 -3.26 -15.77 14.73
CA VAL A 111 -3.13 -14.92 15.91
C VAL A 111 -4.50 -14.40 16.38
N GLU A 112 -5.37 -14.00 15.45
CA GLU A 112 -6.75 -13.58 15.72
C GLU A 112 -7.58 -14.71 16.34
N VAL A 113 -7.47 -15.94 15.80
CA VAL A 113 -8.13 -17.12 16.34
C VAL A 113 -7.61 -17.47 17.75
N ASN A 114 -6.32 -17.28 18.00
CA ASN A 114 -5.68 -17.51 19.29
C ASN A 114 -5.90 -16.36 20.31
N GLY A 115 -6.46 -15.22 19.87
CA GLY A 115 -6.70 -14.04 20.71
C GLY A 115 -5.42 -13.30 21.10
N GLU A 116 -4.35 -13.45 20.32
CA GLU A 116 -3.07 -12.79 20.53
C GLU A 116 -3.01 -11.43 19.80
N PRO A 117 -2.18 -10.47 20.25
CA PRO A 117 -1.98 -9.22 19.53
C PRO A 117 -1.17 -9.45 18.25
N PHE A 118 -1.61 -8.85 17.14
CA PHE A 118 -0.90 -8.88 15.86
C PHE A 118 -0.42 -7.48 15.46
N ASP A 119 0.87 -7.33 15.18
CA ASP A 119 1.46 -6.09 14.64
C ASP A 119 1.94 -6.32 13.21
N TRP A 120 1.19 -5.78 12.24
CA TRP A 120 1.46 -5.93 10.80
C TRP A 120 2.89 -5.54 10.41
N ASN A 121 3.39 -4.40 10.91
CA ASN A 121 4.69 -3.89 10.50
C ASN A 121 5.83 -4.70 11.10
N GLN A 122 5.69 -5.08 12.38
CA GLN A 122 6.66 -5.94 13.05
C GLN A 122 6.75 -7.31 12.37
N GLU A 123 5.60 -7.91 12.03
CA GLU A 123 5.53 -9.23 11.42
C GLU A 123 6.10 -9.23 10.01
N LYS A 124 5.81 -8.17 9.24
CA LYS A 124 6.41 -7.93 7.93
C LYS A 124 7.93 -7.76 8.00
N GLN A 125 8.44 -7.04 9.01
CA GLN A 125 9.88 -6.93 9.23
C GLN A 125 10.51 -8.28 9.55
N PHE A 126 9.87 -9.10 10.39
CA PHE A 126 10.35 -10.45 10.67
C PHE A 126 10.40 -11.35 9.44
N MET A 127 9.41 -11.24 8.54
CA MET A 127 9.38 -12.00 7.28
C MET A 127 10.38 -11.48 6.23
N ALA A 128 10.64 -10.17 6.23
CA ALA A 128 11.60 -9.53 5.33
C ALA A 128 13.06 -9.69 5.78
N MET A 129 13.30 -10.03 7.05
CA MET A 129 14.63 -10.43 7.49
C MET A 129 14.93 -11.79 6.87
N PRO A 130 16.03 -11.93 6.08
CA PRO A 130 16.49 -13.26 5.73
C PRO A 130 16.69 -14.00 7.04
N VAL A 131 16.11 -15.19 7.15
CA VAL A 131 16.45 -16.12 8.24
C VAL A 131 17.96 -16.14 8.25
N ALA A 132 18.58 -15.50 9.24
CA ALA A 132 20.00 -15.63 9.48
C ALA A 132 20.12 -17.11 9.80
N GLU A 133 20.48 -17.90 8.78
CA GLU A 133 20.70 -19.32 8.92
C GLU A 133 21.58 -19.48 10.14
N ASP A 134 20.99 -20.18 11.10
CA ASP A 134 21.53 -20.46 12.40
C ASP A 134 23.00 -20.83 12.24
N SER A 135 23.85 -19.97 12.79
CA SER A 135 25.29 -20.17 12.90
C SER A 135 25.56 -21.30 13.88
N THR A 136 25.12 -22.52 13.58
CA THR A 136 25.42 -23.68 14.40
C THR A 136 25.41 -24.97 13.59
N GLN A 137 26.57 -25.35 13.06
CA GLN A 137 26.97 -26.75 13.17
C GLN A 137 28.50 -26.88 13.30
N HIS A 138 28.84 -27.49 14.44
CA HIS A 138 30.13 -27.84 15.01
C HIS A 138 31.10 -28.60 14.10
#